data_AF-A0A218NMQ6-F1
#
_entry.id   AF-A0A218NMQ6-F1
#
_cell.length_a   1.000
_cell.length_b   1.000
_cell.length_c   1.000
_cell.angle_alpha   90.00
_cell.angle_beta   90.00
_cell.angle_gamma   90.00
#
_symmetry.space_group_name_H-M   'P 1'
#
loop_
_entity.id
_entity.type
_entity.pdbx_description
1 polymer ?
#
loop_
_entity_poly.entity_id
_entity_poly.type
_entity_poly.pdbx_seq_one_letter_code
_entity_poly.pdbx_strand_id
1 'polypeptide(L)'
;MVDVPEKVQEAFDELKNIYGNDLEIKSVNDKFCVFRINVNDASEQADCYMGYITANGIVILEDSKQASASSEGTNIKERRSKAKNAVVWNSIGEDDINLLKALSMNSRLSFKRLSEITGISIHALEYRIERLERLLGIKYTLELNMNNLGFSEYMILAKFTGNKLNLKDIKGVLKKNLRVQLALATNGIYDLVIFCVAENNNIIADVLDDVRNSEYLKYLEAEWYITPISSDYGFIPLRQEFFDALKEKIWQRKKKDEHPNSSSLMYREYVLLRELTEDSRNSFSFIDKKYNLPAGSAKKAYKDLTNEEGKNVIVRSTLTISIPEKKYDGIIIANLTNKGKLAETKNKHRNYIIGEPNKIVNKFSYICDMETPDGIFYLFPVLEDGNREKIESELSQTIGGVKFNSLMVEKIISGSIDYRKFDNLYSRQYINLVKDKSIKVRERIIYN
;
A
#
# COMPACT_ATOMS: atom_id res chain seq x y z
N MET A 1 -16.67 4.44 50.90
CA MET A 1 -16.34 4.92 49.54
C MET A 1 -14.83 4.96 49.46
N VAL A 2 -14.23 4.34 48.45
CA VAL A 2 -12.78 4.41 48.21
C VAL A 2 -12.49 5.77 47.59
N ASP A 3 -11.46 6.47 48.09
CA ASP A 3 -11.04 7.75 47.52
C ASP A 3 -10.38 7.49 46.16
N VAL A 4 -10.95 8.04 45.09
CA VAL A 4 -10.48 7.81 43.71
C VAL A 4 -9.58 8.99 43.31
N PRO A 5 -8.32 8.75 42.93
CA PRO A 5 -7.42 9.82 42.50
C PRO A 5 -8.01 10.63 41.34
N GLU A 6 -7.77 11.95 41.32
CA GLU A 6 -8.28 12.89 40.30
C GLU A 6 -8.03 12.40 38.86
N LYS A 7 -6.80 11.94 38.57
CA LYS A 7 -6.43 11.41 37.24
C LYS A 7 -7.19 10.12 36.86
N VAL A 8 -7.56 9.31 37.84
CA VAL A 8 -8.36 8.10 37.61
C VAL A 8 -9.80 8.49 37.29
N GLN A 9 -10.33 9.49 38.00
CA GLN A 9 -11.66 10.03 37.78
C GLN A 9 -11.78 10.68 36.39
N GLU A 10 -10.82 11.50 35.98
CA GLU A 10 -10.76 12.09 34.63
C GLU A 10 -10.79 11.02 33.54
N ALA A 11 -9.91 10.02 33.64
CA ALA A 11 -9.86 8.90 32.69
C ALA A 11 -11.16 8.06 32.68
N PHE A 12 -11.80 7.91 33.84
CA PHE A 12 -13.07 7.22 33.96
C PHE A 12 -14.23 8.00 33.33
N ASP A 13 -14.24 9.33 33.47
CA ASP A 13 -15.23 10.20 32.85
C ASP A 13 -15.06 10.25 31.32
N GLU A 14 -13.82 10.23 30.82
CA GLU A 14 -13.54 10.01 29.39
C GLU A 14 -14.11 8.66 28.91
N LEU A 15 -13.94 7.59 29.69
CA LEU A 15 -14.52 6.29 29.37
C LEU A 15 -16.05 6.32 29.36
N LYS A 16 -16.70 7.03 30.29
CA LYS A 16 -18.16 7.22 30.28
C LYS A 16 -18.64 7.98 29.06
N ASN A 17 -17.91 9.02 28.63
CA ASN A 17 -18.22 9.74 27.39
C ASN A 17 -18.13 8.84 26.15
N ILE A 18 -17.20 7.88 26.14
CA ILE A 18 -17.00 6.95 25.02
C ILE A 18 -18.01 5.78 25.03
N TYR A 19 -18.33 5.24 26.21
CA TYR A 19 -19.04 3.97 26.37
C TYR A 19 -20.45 4.08 26.97
N GLY A 20 -20.87 5.27 27.37
CA GLY A 20 -22.14 5.55 28.04
C GLY A 20 -22.00 5.63 29.57
N ASN A 21 -23.09 6.04 30.24
CA ASN A 21 -23.14 6.22 31.68
C ASN A 21 -23.18 4.90 32.48
N ASP A 22 -23.33 3.75 31.79
CA ASP A 22 -23.46 2.42 32.39
C ASP A 22 -22.11 1.80 32.78
N LEU A 23 -21.19 2.63 33.29
CA LEU A 23 -19.89 2.18 33.79
C LEU A 23 -19.79 2.37 35.30
N GLU A 24 -19.20 1.38 35.95
CA GLU A 24 -18.82 1.42 37.35
C GLU A 24 -17.31 1.27 37.49
N ILE A 25 -16.73 1.94 38.49
CA ILE A 25 -15.34 1.76 38.87
C ILE A 25 -15.28 1.14 40.26
N LYS A 26 -14.53 0.05 40.41
CA LYS A 26 -14.33 -0.63 41.70
C LYS A 26 -12.83 -0.77 41.96
N SER A 27 -12.43 -0.57 43.22
CA SER A 27 -11.05 -0.85 43.64
C SER A 27 -10.91 -2.33 43.97
N VAL A 28 -10.04 -3.03 43.24
CA VAL A 28 -9.75 -4.46 43.44
C VAL A 28 -8.24 -4.64 43.41
N ASN A 29 -7.65 -5.09 44.52
CA ASN A 29 -6.19 -5.33 44.65
C ASN A 29 -5.35 -4.11 44.20
N ASP A 30 -5.64 -2.93 44.75
CA ASP A 30 -4.96 -1.66 44.45
C ASP A 30 -5.04 -1.19 42.98
N LYS A 31 -6.01 -1.72 42.21
CA LYS A 31 -6.31 -1.29 40.84
C LYS A 31 -7.73 -0.76 40.75
N PHE A 32 -7.92 0.26 39.91
CA PHE A 32 -9.22 0.82 39.61
C PHE A 32 -9.83 0.11 38.41
N CYS A 33 -10.55 -0.97 38.67
CA CYS A 33 -11.18 -1.82 37.66
C CYS A 33 -12.48 -1.18 37.16
N VAL A 34 -12.68 -1.19 35.84
CA VAL A 34 -13.86 -0.63 35.17
C VAL A 34 -14.76 -1.78 34.73
N PHE A 35 -16.04 -1.69 35.10
CA PHE A 35 -17.08 -2.65 34.77
C PHE A 35 -18.20 -1.97 34.01
N ARG A 36 -18.87 -2.71 33.13
CA ARG A 36 -20.13 -2.26 32.53
C ARG A 36 -21.31 -2.87 33.29
N ILE A 37 -22.22 -2.01 33.74
CA ILE A 37 -23.48 -2.40 34.38
C ILE A 37 -24.50 -2.71 33.28
N ASN A 38 -25.16 -3.87 33.35
CA ASN A 38 -26.24 -4.21 32.44
C ASN A 38 -27.58 -3.91 33.13
N VAL A 39 -28.27 -2.84 32.70
CA VAL A 39 -29.47 -2.32 33.40
C VAL A 39 -30.73 -3.17 33.14
N ASN A 40 -30.69 -4.11 32.19
CA ASN A 40 -31.89 -4.72 31.63
C ASN A 40 -32.32 -6.10 32.17
N ASP A 41 -31.57 -6.74 33.07
CA ASP A 41 -31.97 -8.05 33.60
C ASP A 41 -32.09 -8.05 35.13
N ALA A 42 -33.30 -8.32 35.62
CA ALA A 42 -33.63 -8.44 37.04
C ALA A 42 -33.12 -9.74 37.69
N SER A 43 -32.44 -10.60 36.91
CA SER A 43 -31.85 -11.85 37.38
C SER A 43 -30.33 -11.80 37.19
N GLU A 44 -29.60 -11.73 38.31
CA GLU A 44 -28.13 -11.84 38.43
C GLU A 44 -27.32 -10.86 37.54
N GLN A 45 -27.04 -9.69 38.09
CA GLN A 45 -26.12 -8.70 37.51
C GLN A 45 -24.69 -9.29 37.44
N ALA A 46 -24.34 -9.86 36.29
CA ALA A 46 -22.94 -10.15 35.97
C ALA A 46 -22.27 -8.88 35.44
N ASP A 47 -21.46 -8.24 36.28
CA ASP A 47 -20.62 -7.11 35.88
C ASP A 47 -19.62 -7.57 34.80
N CYS A 48 -19.65 -6.92 33.62
CA CYS A 48 -18.70 -7.23 32.56
C CYS A 48 -17.43 -6.40 32.75
N TYR A 49 -16.34 -7.04 33.17
CA TYR A 49 -15.04 -6.40 33.34
C TYR A 49 -14.51 -5.88 31.99
N MET A 50 -14.13 -4.60 31.95
CA MET A 50 -13.63 -3.94 30.73
C MET A 50 -12.12 -3.72 30.73
N GLY A 51 -11.48 -3.74 31.90
CA GLY A 51 -10.08 -3.37 32.09
C GLY A 51 -9.87 -2.57 33.37
N TYR A 52 -8.72 -1.91 33.51
CA TYR A 52 -8.41 -1.11 34.69
C TYR A 52 -7.70 0.20 34.34
N ILE A 53 -7.80 1.17 35.24
CA ILE A 53 -7.12 2.46 35.17
C ILE A 53 -5.98 2.44 36.18
N THR A 54 -4.78 2.78 35.74
CA THR A 54 -3.62 2.96 36.63
C THR A 54 -3.80 4.22 37.48
N ALA A 55 -3.11 4.32 38.62
CA ALA A 55 -3.16 5.52 39.48
C ALA A 55 -2.77 6.83 38.75
N ASN A 56 -2.09 6.75 37.60
CA ASN A 56 -1.70 7.88 36.77
C ASN A 56 -2.71 8.23 35.66
N GLY A 57 -3.89 7.59 35.61
CA GLY A 57 -4.92 7.85 34.60
C GLY A 57 -4.75 7.07 33.28
N ILE A 58 -3.77 6.17 33.18
CA ILE A 58 -3.61 5.33 31.97
C ILE A 58 -4.63 4.20 32.00
N VAL A 59 -5.46 4.10 30.95
CA VAL A 59 -6.45 3.05 30.76
C VAL A 59 -5.83 1.82 30.08
N ILE A 60 -5.97 0.66 30.71
CA ILE A 60 -5.57 -0.64 30.17
C ILE A 60 -6.82 -1.48 30.01
N LEU A 61 -7.31 -1.59 28.76
CA LEU A 61 -8.48 -2.42 28.44
C LEU A 61 -8.08 -3.89 28.41
N GLU A 62 -8.97 -4.75 28.90
CA GLU A 62 -8.72 -6.19 28.86
C GLU A 62 -8.76 -6.70 27.42
N ASP A 63 -7.68 -7.35 27.00
CA ASP A 63 -7.56 -7.97 25.70
C ASP A 63 -8.55 -9.14 25.64
N SER A 64 -9.71 -8.92 25.01
CA SER A 64 -10.89 -9.81 24.98
C SER A 64 -10.71 -11.19 24.32
N LYS A 65 -9.50 -11.76 24.31
CA LYS A 65 -9.20 -13.07 23.71
C LYS A 65 -9.79 -14.25 24.50
N GLN A 66 -10.25 -14.08 25.75
CA GLN A 66 -10.81 -15.18 26.55
C GLN A 66 -12.34 -15.22 26.68
N ALA A 67 -13.08 -14.20 26.22
CA ALA A 67 -14.55 -14.17 26.29
C ALA A 67 -15.23 -14.56 24.95
N SER A 68 -14.70 -15.54 24.23
CA SER A 68 -15.23 -16.00 22.94
C SER A 68 -15.93 -17.35 23.07
N ALA A 69 -17.13 -17.35 23.66
CA ALA A 69 -18.03 -18.51 23.64
C ALA A 69 -19.51 -18.18 23.34
N SER A 70 -19.87 -16.93 23.01
CA SER A 70 -21.20 -16.61 22.49
C SER A 70 -21.11 -15.88 21.14
N SER A 71 -21.68 -16.50 20.11
CA SER A 71 -21.57 -16.15 18.68
C SER A 71 -22.33 -14.89 18.25
N GLU A 72 -22.90 -14.12 19.18
CA GLU A 72 -23.62 -12.87 18.89
C GLU A 72 -22.80 -11.59 19.16
N GLY A 73 -21.68 -11.68 19.88
CA GLY A 73 -20.84 -10.53 20.26
C GLY A 73 -19.95 -9.94 19.15
N THR A 74 -19.74 -10.67 18.05
CA THR A 74 -18.86 -10.23 16.94
C THR A 74 -19.42 -9.04 16.16
N ASN A 75 -20.74 -8.90 16.10
CA ASN A 75 -21.41 -7.89 15.29
C ASN A 75 -21.31 -6.46 15.90
N ILE A 76 -21.26 -6.34 17.24
CA ILE A 76 -21.23 -5.02 17.92
C ILE A 76 -19.85 -4.36 17.83
N LYS A 77 -18.75 -5.13 17.99
CA LYS A 77 -17.38 -4.59 17.87
C LYS A 77 -17.08 -4.14 16.45
N GLU A 78 -17.50 -4.91 15.45
CA GLU A 78 -17.30 -4.56 14.05
C GLU A 78 -18.09 -3.28 13.70
N ARG A 79 -19.34 -3.15 14.16
CA ARG A 79 -20.14 -1.92 14.00
C ARG A 79 -19.52 -0.69 14.65
N ARG A 80 -18.97 -0.81 15.87
CA ARG A 80 -18.29 0.32 16.55
C ARG A 80 -17.01 0.75 15.83
N SER A 81 -16.22 -0.21 15.34
CA SER A 81 -15.01 0.10 14.55
C SER A 81 -15.36 0.77 13.22
N LYS A 82 -16.40 0.29 12.52
CA LYS A 82 -16.92 0.90 11.29
C LYS A 82 -17.42 2.32 11.50
N ALA A 83 -18.18 2.57 12.58
CA ALA A 83 -18.69 3.91 12.90
C ALA A 83 -17.56 4.89 13.25
N LYS A 84 -16.58 4.47 14.07
CA LYS A 84 -15.41 5.30 14.39
C LYS A 84 -14.60 5.63 13.14
N ASN A 85 -14.40 4.65 12.25
CA ASN A 85 -13.68 4.87 11.00
C ASN A 85 -14.44 5.86 10.09
N ALA A 86 -15.75 5.70 9.89
CA ALA A 86 -16.52 6.61 9.03
C ALA A 86 -16.45 8.08 9.49
N VAL A 87 -16.47 8.34 10.80
CA VAL A 87 -16.30 9.70 11.36
C VAL A 87 -14.91 10.27 11.05
N VAL A 88 -13.87 9.43 11.15
CA VAL A 88 -12.49 9.82 10.84
C VAL A 88 -12.34 10.22 9.37
N TRP A 89 -12.93 9.47 8.44
CA TRP A 89 -12.81 9.75 7.01
C TRP A 89 -13.51 11.04 6.58
N ASN A 90 -14.66 11.33 7.19
CA ASN A 90 -15.38 12.59 6.98
C ASN A 90 -14.60 13.82 7.48
N SER A 91 -13.53 13.64 8.26
CA SER A 91 -12.68 14.75 8.74
C SER A 91 -11.57 15.16 7.78
N ILE A 92 -11.36 14.39 6.70
CA ILE A 92 -10.30 14.66 5.71
C ILE A 92 -10.83 15.64 4.68
N GLY A 93 -10.34 16.88 4.76
CA GLY A 93 -10.76 17.97 3.90
C GLY A 93 -9.98 18.04 2.58
N GLU A 94 -10.36 18.99 1.71
CA GLU A 94 -9.68 19.25 0.45
C GLU A 94 -8.20 19.63 0.63
N ASP A 95 -7.89 20.42 1.67
CA ASP A 95 -6.51 20.75 2.07
C ASP A 95 -5.67 19.50 2.35
N ASP A 96 -6.26 18.51 3.03
CA ASP A 96 -5.58 17.25 3.34
C ASP A 96 -5.36 16.43 2.06
N ILE A 97 -6.31 16.44 1.12
CA ILE A 97 -6.15 15.79 -0.19
C ILE A 97 -5.02 16.46 -1.00
N ASN A 98 -4.93 17.79 -0.97
CA ASN A 98 -3.84 18.53 -1.62
C ASN A 98 -2.48 18.25 -0.96
N LEU A 99 -2.45 18.13 0.36
CA LEU A 99 -1.26 17.73 1.11
C LEU A 99 -0.80 16.30 0.75
N LEU A 100 -1.72 15.34 0.73
CA LEU A 100 -1.44 13.97 0.30
C LEU A 100 -0.94 13.93 -1.15
N LYS A 101 -1.50 14.78 -2.02
CA LYS A 101 -1.03 14.92 -3.39
C LYS A 101 0.40 15.44 -3.46
N ALA A 102 0.73 16.49 -2.72
CA ALA A 102 2.08 17.04 -2.70
C ALA A 102 3.10 16.01 -2.17
N LEU A 103 2.77 15.32 -1.08
CA LEU A 103 3.67 14.32 -0.48
C LEU A 103 3.80 13.04 -1.33
N SER A 104 2.76 12.65 -2.09
CA SER A 104 2.87 11.52 -3.02
C SER A 104 3.76 11.85 -4.22
N MET A 105 3.80 13.13 -4.62
CA MET A 105 4.64 13.59 -5.71
C MET A 105 6.10 13.74 -5.29
N ASN A 106 6.34 14.22 -4.06
CA ASN A 106 7.65 14.22 -3.44
C ASN A 106 7.52 14.25 -1.90
N SER A 107 7.81 13.12 -1.25
CA SER A 107 7.73 13.00 0.22
C SER A 107 8.84 13.74 0.97
N ARG A 108 9.88 14.21 0.26
CA ARG A 108 11.04 14.91 0.83
C ARG A 108 10.92 16.43 0.75
N LEU A 109 9.77 16.96 0.35
CA LEU A 109 9.52 18.40 0.31
C LEU A 109 9.70 19.03 1.70
N SER A 110 10.31 20.21 1.74
CA SER A 110 10.38 20.99 2.97
C SER A 110 8.98 21.49 3.38
N PHE A 111 8.75 21.69 4.67
CA PHE A 111 7.50 22.29 5.17
C PHE A 111 7.20 23.65 4.54
N LYS A 112 8.22 24.46 4.28
CA LYS A 112 8.05 25.74 3.56
C LYS A 112 7.46 25.50 2.16
N ARG A 113 8.02 24.56 1.40
CA ARG A 113 7.53 24.26 0.06
C ARG A 113 6.14 23.62 0.07
N LEU A 114 5.86 22.74 1.04
CA LEU A 114 4.51 22.20 1.25
C LEU A 114 3.50 23.30 1.58
N SER A 115 3.89 24.30 2.37
CA SER A 115 3.05 25.44 2.73
C SER A 115 2.72 26.31 1.51
N GLU A 116 3.71 26.57 0.65
CA GLU A 116 3.51 27.29 -0.62
C GLU A 116 2.56 26.54 -1.58
N ILE A 117 2.67 25.21 -1.64
CA ILE A 117 1.86 24.37 -2.54
C ILE A 117 0.42 24.22 -2.03
N THR A 118 0.25 24.03 -0.72
CA THR A 118 -1.05 23.70 -0.12
C THR A 118 -1.80 24.90 0.44
N GLY A 119 -1.11 26.03 0.68
CA GLY A 119 -1.67 27.18 1.38
C GLY A 119 -1.80 27.00 2.90
N ILE A 120 -1.39 25.84 3.45
CA ILE A 120 -1.47 25.53 4.88
C ILE A 120 -0.26 26.15 5.60
N SER A 121 -0.45 26.74 6.79
CA SER A 121 0.67 27.26 7.58
C SER A 121 1.63 26.14 8.02
N ILE A 122 2.92 26.46 8.16
CA ILE A 122 3.96 25.48 8.56
C ILE A 122 3.60 24.75 9.85
N HIS A 123 3.11 25.46 10.87
CA HIS A 123 2.69 24.85 12.13
C HIS A 123 1.50 23.90 11.97
N ALA A 124 0.53 24.25 11.13
CA ALA A 124 -0.63 23.39 10.86
C ALA A 124 -0.25 22.16 10.03
N LEU A 125 0.78 22.26 9.17
CA LEU A 125 1.27 21.13 8.38
C LEU A 125 1.82 20.00 9.24
N GLU A 126 2.64 20.31 10.24
CA GLU A 126 3.23 19.30 11.13
C GLU A 126 2.13 18.46 11.81
N TYR A 127 1.19 19.13 12.46
CA TYR A 127 0.03 18.47 13.08
C TYR A 127 -0.81 17.66 12.08
N ARG A 128 -1.07 18.21 10.88
CA ARG A 128 -1.87 17.52 9.86
C ARG A 128 -1.17 16.29 9.30
N ILE A 129 0.13 16.36 9.05
CA ILE A 129 0.92 15.23 8.56
C ILE A 129 0.91 14.11 9.60
N GLU A 130 1.23 14.40 10.86
CA GLU A 130 1.19 13.39 11.94
C GLU A 130 -0.20 12.77 12.10
N ARG A 131 -1.25 13.60 12.03
CA ARG A 131 -2.62 13.13 12.05
C ARG A 131 -2.90 12.18 10.89
N LEU A 132 -2.59 12.57 9.65
CA LEU A 132 -2.82 11.76 8.45
C LEU A 132 -2.00 10.47 8.47
N GLU A 133 -0.75 10.50 8.95
CA GLU A 133 0.10 9.32 9.13
C GLU A 133 -0.57 8.28 10.03
N ARG A 134 -1.09 8.72 11.18
CA ARG A 134 -1.81 7.85 12.12
C ARG A 134 -3.14 7.33 11.55
N LEU A 135 -3.90 8.19 10.86
CA LEU A 135 -5.24 7.83 10.35
C LEU A 135 -5.16 6.90 9.14
N LEU A 136 -4.26 7.17 8.21
CA LEU A 136 -4.17 6.50 6.90
C LEU A 136 -3.10 5.40 6.88
N GLY A 137 -2.29 5.30 7.93
CA GLY A 137 -1.11 4.43 7.95
C GLY A 137 -0.15 4.80 6.82
N ILE A 138 0.19 6.10 6.69
CA ILE A 138 1.09 6.57 5.64
C ILE A 138 2.48 5.97 5.85
N LYS A 139 3.06 5.46 4.77
CA LYS A 139 4.46 5.04 4.71
C LYS A 139 5.16 5.78 3.59
N TYR A 140 6.35 6.28 3.85
CA TYR A 140 7.15 6.98 2.87
C TYR A 140 8.14 6.01 2.24
N THR A 141 8.23 5.99 0.91
CA THR A 141 9.06 5.01 0.20
C THR A 141 9.63 5.61 -1.09
N LEU A 142 10.34 4.80 -1.87
CA LEU A 142 10.80 5.16 -3.21
C LEU A 142 9.97 4.42 -4.27
N GLU A 143 9.66 5.14 -5.34
CA GLU A 143 9.25 4.54 -6.61
C GLU A 143 10.52 4.33 -7.45
N LEU A 144 10.82 3.08 -7.81
CA LEU A 144 12.05 2.71 -8.52
C LEU A 144 11.75 2.28 -9.94
N ASN A 145 12.67 2.59 -10.85
CA ASN A 145 12.67 2.06 -12.21
C ASN A 145 13.41 0.72 -12.24
N MET A 146 12.64 -0.38 -12.22
CA MET A 146 13.18 -1.74 -12.17
C MET A 146 14.06 -2.08 -13.38
N ASN A 147 13.69 -1.60 -14.56
CA ASN A 147 14.47 -1.84 -15.78
C ASN A 147 15.88 -1.24 -15.67
N ASN A 148 16.01 -0.06 -15.07
CA ASN A 148 17.31 0.59 -14.86
C ASN A 148 18.15 -0.10 -13.77
N LEU A 149 17.53 -0.88 -12.89
CA LEU A 149 18.21 -1.80 -11.97
C LEU A 149 18.56 -3.15 -12.63
N GLY A 150 18.17 -3.37 -13.88
CA GLY A 150 18.36 -4.62 -14.60
C GLY A 150 17.43 -5.74 -14.11
N PHE A 151 16.18 -5.38 -13.79
CA PHE A 151 15.08 -6.29 -13.47
C PHE A 151 13.89 -6.00 -14.38
N SER A 152 13.21 -7.05 -14.81
CA SER A 152 11.91 -7.00 -15.46
C SER A 152 10.81 -7.38 -14.46
N GLU A 153 9.61 -6.89 -14.73
CA GLU A 153 8.41 -7.15 -13.93
C GLU A 153 7.63 -8.31 -14.54
N TYR A 154 7.12 -9.19 -13.68
CA TYR A 154 6.38 -10.37 -14.07
C TYR A 154 5.11 -10.52 -13.23
N MET A 155 4.08 -11.08 -13.84
CA MET A 155 2.88 -11.53 -13.16
C MET A 155 2.74 -13.05 -13.30
N ILE A 156 2.49 -13.72 -12.19
CA ILE A 156 2.13 -15.14 -12.14
C ILE A 156 0.67 -15.22 -11.71
N LEU A 157 -0.13 -15.95 -12.48
CA LEU A 157 -1.55 -16.19 -12.22
C LEU A 157 -1.77 -17.68 -12.05
N ALA A 158 -2.50 -18.09 -11.01
CA ALA A 158 -2.82 -19.49 -10.78
C ALA A 158 -4.32 -19.71 -10.55
N LYS A 159 -4.85 -20.78 -11.15
CA LYS A 159 -6.19 -21.30 -10.90
C LYS A 159 -6.08 -22.73 -10.37
N PHE A 160 -6.54 -22.98 -9.15
CA PHE A 160 -6.52 -24.32 -8.56
C PHE A 160 -7.80 -25.06 -8.96
N THR A 161 -7.65 -26.25 -9.54
CA THR A 161 -8.77 -27.09 -10.00
C THR A 161 -9.21 -28.11 -8.95
N GLY A 162 -8.36 -28.37 -7.95
CA GLY A 162 -8.61 -29.32 -6.87
C GLY A 162 -8.95 -28.65 -5.53
N ASN A 163 -8.21 -29.05 -4.49
CA ASN A 163 -8.45 -28.60 -3.12
C ASN A 163 -8.28 -27.09 -2.95
N LYS A 164 -9.07 -26.51 -2.04
CA LYS A 164 -8.96 -25.09 -1.68
C LYS A 164 -7.58 -24.79 -1.08
N LEU A 165 -7.03 -23.67 -1.51
CA LEU A 165 -5.74 -23.17 -1.11
C LEU A 165 -5.64 -22.88 0.40
N ASN A 166 -4.70 -23.50 1.12
CA ASN A 166 -4.38 -23.11 2.50
C ASN A 166 -3.46 -21.87 2.51
N LEU A 167 -4.05 -20.71 2.77
CA LEU A 167 -3.34 -19.43 2.75
C LEU A 167 -2.23 -19.30 3.79
N LYS A 168 -2.27 -20.06 4.89
CA LYS A 168 -1.22 -19.99 5.92
C LYS A 168 0.09 -20.59 5.42
N ASP A 169 -0.01 -21.70 4.72
CA ASP A 169 1.16 -22.49 4.31
C ASP A 169 1.93 -21.79 3.18
N ILE A 170 1.20 -21.28 2.19
CA ILE A 170 1.76 -20.57 1.04
C ILE A 170 2.39 -19.24 1.43
N LYS A 171 1.87 -18.59 2.47
CA LYS A 171 2.45 -17.37 3.00
C LYS A 171 3.92 -17.56 3.38
N GLY A 172 4.28 -18.72 3.93
CA GLY A 172 5.66 -19.04 4.28
C GLY A 172 6.57 -19.14 3.05
N VAL A 173 6.10 -19.80 1.99
CA VAL A 173 6.83 -19.98 0.73
C VAL A 173 7.03 -18.63 0.02
N LEU A 174 5.94 -17.89 -0.21
CA LEU A 174 5.98 -16.62 -0.95
C LEU A 174 6.75 -15.52 -0.22
N LYS A 175 6.74 -15.51 1.13
CA LYS A 175 7.54 -14.55 1.89
C LYS A 175 9.03 -14.82 1.84
N LYS A 176 9.47 -16.08 1.73
CA LYS A 176 10.90 -16.42 1.67
C LYS A 176 11.53 -16.03 0.34
N ASN A 177 10.75 -16.01 -0.74
CA ASN A 177 11.26 -15.62 -2.04
C ASN A 177 11.46 -14.09 -2.12
N LEU A 178 12.70 -13.66 -2.36
CA LEU A 178 13.09 -12.24 -2.40
C LEU A 178 12.53 -11.49 -3.61
N ARG A 179 12.15 -12.23 -4.66
CA ARG A 179 11.65 -11.68 -5.94
C ARG A 179 10.15 -11.48 -5.96
N VAL A 180 9.40 -12.17 -5.10
CA VAL A 180 7.96 -11.94 -4.90
C VAL A 180 7.73 -10.65 -4.12
N GLN A 181 7.19 -9.62 -4.79
CA GLN A 181 6.93 -8.31 -4.14
C GLN A 181 5.49 -8.17 -3.66
N LEU A 182 4.53 -8.78 -4.34
CA LEU A 182 3.12 -8.80 -3.95
C LEU A 182 2.51 -10.15 -4.28
N ALA A 183 1.69 -10.68 -3.37
CA ALA A 183 0.92 -11.89 -3.61
C ALA A 183 -0.49 -11.74 -3.03
N LEU A 184 -1.50 -12.03 -3.85
CA LEU A 184 -2.90 -11.81 -3.58
C LEU A 184 -3.66 -13.13 -3.72
N ALA A 185 -4.36 -13.55 -2.67
CA ALA A 185 -5.42 -14.54 -2.79
C ALA A 185 -6.66 -13.86 -3.35
N THR A 186 -7.24 -14.43 -4.39
CA THR A 186 -8.36 -13.83 -5.12
C THR A 186 -9.53 -14.80 -5.26
N ASN A 187 -10.70 -14.25 -5.53
CA ASN A 187 -11.90 -14.97 -5.92
C ASN A 187 -12.29 -14.53 -7.33
N GLY A 188 -12.34 -15.47 -8.28
CA GLY A 188 -12.66 -15.22 -9.67
C GLY A 188 -12.04 -16.25 -10.61
N ILE A 189 -11.62 -15.80 -11.79
CA ILE A 189 -10.99 -16.67 -12.80
C ILE A 189 -9.60 -17.17 -12.42
N TYR A 190 -8.94 -16.51 -11.46
CA TYR A 190 -7.70 -16.94 -10.82
C TYR A 190 -7.89 -16.88 -9.30
N ASP A 191 -7.22 -17.76 -8.59
CA ASP A 191 -7.27 -17.82 -7.12
C ASP A 191 -6.02 -17.20 -6.48
N LEU A 192 -4.95 -17.04 -7.27
CA LEU A 192 -3.69 -16.46 -6.82
C LEU A 192 -3.10 -15.57 -7.91
N VAL A 193 -2.73 -14.34 -7.52
CA VAL A 193 -2.00 -13.37 -8.35
C VAL A 193 -0.71 -13.02 -7.64
N ILE A 194 0.43 -13.17 -8.31
CA ILE A 194 1.76 -12.85 -7.75
C ILE A 194 2.45 -11.88 -8.69
N PHE A 195 2.91 -10.76 -8.14
CA PHE A 195 3.81 -9.83 -8.82
C PHE A 195 5.24 -10.11 -8.37
N CYS A 196 6.12 -10.29 -9.35
CA CYS A 196 7.52 -10.60 -9.16
C CYS A 196 8.41 -9.63 -9.94
N VAL A 197 9.64 -9.47 -9.47
CA VAL A 197 10.71 -8.81 -10.22
C VAL A 197 11.87 -9.78 -10.39
N ALA A 198 12.37 -9.92 -11.60
CA ALA A 198 13.45 -10.86 -11.91
C ALA A 198 14.34 -10.32 -13.02
N GLU A 199 15.59 -10.74 -13.05
CA GLU A 199 16.61 -10.25 -13.98
C GLU A 199 16.34 -10.71 -15.42
N ASN A 200 15.69 -11.87 -15.58
CA ASN A 200 15.37 -12.47 -16.86
C ASN A 200 14.35 -13.62 -16.69
N ASN A 201 13.94 -14.19 -17.84
CA ASN A 201 12.95 -15.27 -17.92
C ASN A 201 13.36 -16.58 -17.22
N ASN A 202 14.66 -16.87 -17.12
CA ASN A 202 15.13 -18.10 -16.46
C ASN A 202 14.95 -17.97 -14.95
N ILE A 203 15.36 -16.84 -14.38
CA ILE A 203 15.25 -16.60 -12.94
C ILE A 203 13.79 -16.61 -12.48
N ILE A 204 12.87 -16.08 -13.27
CA ILE A 204 11.44 -16.12 -12.91
C ILE A 204 10.84 -17.53 -13.09
N ALA A 205 11.34 -18.33 -14.02
CA ALA A 205 10.96 -19.74 -14.13
C ALA A 205 11.41 -20.51 -12.86
N ASP A 206 12.64 -20.27 -12.39
CA ASP A 206 13.13 -20.85 -11.12
C ASP A 206 12.26 -20.43 -9.94
N VAL A 207 11.87 -19.15 -9.85
CA VAL A 207 10.95 -18.65 -8.82
C VAL A 207 9.61 -19.39 -8.86
N LEU A 208 9.06 -19.62 -10.06
CA LEU A 208 7.80 -20.33 -10.23
C LEU A 208 7.92 -21.82 -9.84
N ASP A 209 9.03 -22.46 -10.21
CA ASP A 209 9.28 -23.85 -9.87
C ASP A 209 9.52 -24.03 -8.37
N ASP A 210 10.21 -23.11 -7.69
CA ASP A 210 10.34 -23.08 -6.23
C ASP A 210 8.98 -22.99 -5.54
N VAL A 211 8.08 -22.16 -6.07
CA VAL A 211 6.72 -22.01 -5.54
C VAL A 211 5.93 -23.31 -5.75
N ARG A 212 5.91 -23.85 -6.97
CA ARG A 212 5.18 -25.07 -7.33
C ARG A 212 5.67 -26.30 -6.57
N ASN A 213 6.99 -26.46 -6.44
CA ASN A 213 7.61 -27.61 -5.79
C ASN A 213 7.65 -27.51 -4.27
N SER A 214 7.13 -26.42 -3.69
CA SER A 214 6.99 -26.31 -2.25
C SER A 214 6.13 -27.44 -1.68
N GLU A 215 6.41 -27.81 -0.42
CA GLU A 215 5.77 -28.94 0.27
C GLU A 215 4.23 -28.93 0.16
N TYR A 216 3.66 -27.72 0.12
CA TYR A 216 2.22 -27.47 0.15
C TYR A 216 1.56 -27.35 -1.23
N LEU A 217 2.33 -27.01 -2.27
CA LEU A 217 1.79 -26.77 -3.62
C LEU A 217 2.04 -27.92 -4.59
N LYS A 218 3.06 -28.76 -4.35
CA LYS A 218 3.47 -29.83 -5.27
C LYS A 218 2.40 -30.87 -5.61
N TYR A 219 1.38 -31.00 -4.76
CA TYR A 219 0.27 -31.95 -4.94
C TYR A 219 -1.05 -31.29 -5.32
N LEU A 220 -1.07 -29.95 -5.47
CA LEU A 220 -2.27 -29.24 -5.89
C LEU A 220 -2.32 -29.17 -7.40
N GLU A 221 -3.42 -29.64 -7.97
CA GLU A 221 -3.72 -29.43 -9.37
C GLU A 221 -4.05 -27.96 -9.61
N ALA A 222 -3.28 -27.33 -10.50
CA ALA A 222 -3.45 -25.92 -10.84
C ALA A 222 -2.96 -25.61 -12.26
N GLU A 223 -3.67 -24.69 -12.89
CA GLU A 223 -3.23 -24.01 -14.10
C GLU A 223 -2.43 -22.77 -13.70
N TRP A 224 -1.25 -22.61 -14.30
CA TRP A 224 -0.31 -21.54 -13.96
C TRP A 224 0.08 -20.79 -15.22
N TYR A 225 0.00 -19.47 -15.16
CA TYR A 225 0.43 -18.56 -16.22
C TYR A 225 1.51 -17.66 -15.66
N ILE A 226 2.53 -17.42 -16.47
CA ILE A 226 3.59 -16.45 -16.20
C ILE A 226 3.66 -15.51 -17.39
N THR A 227 3.64 -14.22 -17.13
CA THR A 227 3.73 -13.20 -18.17
C THR A 227 4.66 -12.08 -17.74
N PRO A 228 5.56 -11.62 -18.62
CA PRO A 228 6.14 -10.29 -18.50
C PRO A 228 5.02 -9.25 -18.47
N ILE A 229 5.25 -8.16 -17.73
CA ILE A 229 4.33 -7.03 -17.67
C ILE A 229 5.09 -5.71 -17.85
N SER A 230 4.37 -4.71 -18.33
CA SER A 230 4.87 -3.34 -18.40
C SER A 230 3.96 -2.43 -17.58
N SER A 231 4.47 -1.93 -16.44
CA SER A 231 3.79 -0.92 -15.64
C SER A 231 3.43 0.32 -16.46
N ASP A 232 2.15 0.70 -16.47
CA ASP A 232 1.65 1.90 -17.15
C ASP A 232 1.20 2.99 -16.15
N TYR A 233 0.65 2.59 -15.00
CA TYR A 233 0.18 3.51 -13.96
C TYR A 233 0.37 2.95 -12.55
N GLY A 234 0.77 3.79 -11.60
CA GLY A 234 1.07 3.35 -10.23
C GLY A 234 2.37 2.53 -10.15
N PHE A 235 2.63 1.93 -9.00
CA PHE A 235 3.74 1.00 -8.79
C PHE A 235 3.41 -0.01 -7.70
N ILE A 236 4.17 -1.10 -7.63
CA ILE A 236 4.10 -2.05 -6.51
C ILE A 236 5.25 -1.74 -5.55
N PRO A 237 4.97 -1.38 -4.28
CA PRO A 237 6.02 -1.13 -3.30
C PRO A 237 6.90 -2.36 -3.12
N LEU A 238 8.22 -2.16 -3.23
CA LEU A 238 9.18 -3.23 -3.07
C LEU A 238 9.27 -3.65 -1.61
N ARG A 239 9.41 -4.95 -1.40
CA ARG A 239 9.65 -5.52 -0.08
C ARG A 239 11.09 -5.29 0.33
N GLN A 240 11.35 -5.17 1.64
CA GLN A 240 12.71 -4.92 2.11
C GLN A 240 13.64 -6.11 1.83
N GLU A 241 13.09 -7.31 1.79
CA GLU A 241 13.81 -8.53 1.43
C GLU A 241 14.32 -8.52 -0.03
N PHE A 242 13.70 -7.75 -0.94
CA PHE A 242 14.22 -7.59 -2.31
C PHE A 242 15.64 -7.01 -2.33
N PHE A 243 15.98 -6.16 -1.37
CA PHE A 243 17.32 -5.57 -1.27
C PHE A 243 18.39 -6.60 -0.89
N ASP A 244 18.03 -7.81 -0.49
CA ASP A 244 19.02 -8.87 -0.35
C ASP A 244 19.40 -9.46 -1.73
N ALA A 245 18.49 -9.50 -2.70
CA ALA A 245 18.80 -9.85 -4.09
C ALA A 245 19.68 -8.79 -4.77
N LEU A 246 19.50 -7.51 -4.44
CA LEU A 246 20.34 -6.42 -4.98
C LEU A 246 21.80 -6.47 -4.49
N LYS A 247 22.14 -7.22 -3.44
CA LYS A 247 23.53 -7.34 -2.97
C LYS A 247 24.45 -7.88 -4.06
N GLU A 248 23.95 -8.77 -4.91
CA GLU A 248 24.69 -9.36 -6.03
C GLU A 248 25.04 -8.34 -7.12
N LYS A 249 24.31 -7.22 -7.18
CA LYS A 249 24.55 -6.12 -8.12
C LYS A 249 25.56 -5.10 -7.62
N ILE A 250 26.08 -5.25 -6.39
CA ILE A 250 27.08 -4.33 -5.84
C ILE A 250 28.40 -4.52 -6.61
N TRP A 251 28.82 -3.46 -7.30
CA TRP A 251 30.05 -3.47 -8.07
C TRP A 251 31.27 -3.61 -7.15
N GLN A 252 32.08 -4.63 -7.45
CA GLN A 252 33.39 -4.84 -6.87
C GLN A 252 34.40 -4.84 -8.00
N ARG A 253 35.36 -3.92 -7.94
CA ARG A 253 36.43 -3.81 -8.95
C ARG A 253 37.31 -5.07 -8.87
N LYS A 254 37.29 -5.94 -9.88
CA LYS A 254 38.17 -7.11 -9.95
C LYS A 254 39.44 -6.83 -10.74
N LYS A 255 39.38 -5.92 -11.72
CA LYS A 255 40.52 -5.50 -12.57
C LYS A 255 40.70 -3.99 -12.58
N LYS A 256 41.92 -3.52 -12.87
CA LYS A 256 42.25 -2.08 -12.91
C LYS A 256 41.38 -1.33 -13.93
N ASP A 257 41.08 -1.91 -15.09
CA ASP A 257 40.37 -1.20 -16.16
C ASP A 257 38.90 -1.62 -16.30
N GLU A 258 38.37 -2.33 -15.29
CA GLU A 258 36.96 -2.69 -15.25
C GLU A 258 36.13 -1.51 -14.74
N HIS A 259 35.05 -1.20 -15.47
CA HIS A 259 34.08 -0.18 -15.10
C HIS A 259 32.75 -0.84 -14.69
N PRO A 260 31.97 -0.23 -13.78
CA PRO A 260 30.63 -0.72 -13.46
C PRO A 260 29.75 -0.70 -14.72
N ASN A 261 28.97 -1.75 -14.94
CA ASN A 261 27.92 -1.70 -15.95
C ASN A 261 26.77 -0.77 -15.49
N SER A 262 25.90 -0.37 -16.40
CA SER A 262 24.80 0.56 -16.12
C SER A 262 23.88 0.11 -14.97
N SER A 263 23.65 -1.21 -14.86
CA SER A 263 22.81 -1.82 -13.81
C SER A 263 23.53 -2.09 -12.49
N SER A 264 24.86 -1.90 -12.42
CA SER A 264 25.63 -2.18 -11.21
C SER A 264 25.48 -1.04 -10.22
N LEU A 265 25.49 -1.35 -8.92
CA LEU A 265 25.37 -0.37 -7.85
C LEU A 265 26.69 -0.21 -7.12
N MET A 266 27.06 1.02 -6.80
CA MET A 266 28.09 1.29 -5.79
C MET A 266 27.51 0.97 -4.41
N TYR A 267 28.35 0.61 -3.45
CA TYR A 267 27.89 0.31 -2.08
C TYR A 267 27.04 1.43 -1.46
N ARG A 268 27.43 2.70 -1.67
CA ARG A 268 26.67 3.88 -1.20
C ARG A 268 25.28 4.00 -1.84
N GLU A 269 25.13 3.58 -3.10
CA GLU A 269 23.85 3.61 -3.81
C GLU A 269 22.94 2.49 -3.29
N TYR A 270 23.50 1.29 -3.09
CA TYR A 270 22.80 0.16 -2.49
C TYR A 270 22.20 0.50 -1.12
N VAL A 271 23.02 0.99 -0.18
CA VAL A 271 22.53 1.30 1.17
C VAL A 271 21.54 2.47 1.17
N LEU A 272 21.72 3.46 0.28
CA LEU A 272 20.77 4.54 0.12
C LEU A 272 19.39 4.01 -0.32
N LEU A 273 19.33 3.18 -1.38
CA LEU A 273 18.07 2.63 -1.86
C LEU A 273 17.38 1.80 -0.77
N ARG A 274 18.14 0.95 -0.06
CA ARG A 274 17.61 0.13 1.05
C ARG A 274 16.98 0.98 2.16
N GLU A 275 17.64 2.05 2.58
CA GLU A 275 17.14 2.90 3.68
C GLU A 275 15.98 3.79 3.26
N LEU A 276 16.02 4.33 2.03
CA LEU A 276 14.98 5.23 1.54
C LEU A 276 13.74 4.49 1.04
N THR A 277 13.83 3.23 0.62
CA THR A 277 12.65 2.42 0.35
C THR A 277 11.91 2.05 1.63
N GLU A 278 12.62 1.93 2.76
CA GLU A 278 12.01 1.70 4.08
C GLU A 278 11.35 2.98 4.66
N ASP A 279 12.07 4.10 4.66
CA ASP A 279 11.51 5.43 4.91
C ASP A 279 12.23 6.49 4.06
N SER A 280 11.54 7.00 3.04
CA SER A 280 12.12 7.98 2.12
C SER A 280 12.34 9.36 2.74
N ARG A 281 11.95 9.59 4.01
CA ARG A 281 12.28 10.81 4.75
C ARG A 281 13.61 10.74 5.49
N ASN A 282 14.23 9.56 5.58
CA ASN A 282 15.53 9.40 6.25
C ASN A 282 16.54 10.45 5.76
N SER A 283 17.21 11.10 6.71
CA SER A 283 18.20 12.13 6.37
C SER A 283 19.44 11.49 5.76
N PHE A 284 20.07 12.17 4.80
CA PHE A 284 21.27 11.64 4.16
C PHE A 284 22.43 11.47 5.17
N SER A 285 22.53 12.36 6.16
CA SER A 285 23.52 12.27 7.23
C SER A 285 23.29 11.06 8.15
N PHE A 286 22.03 10.71 8.42
CA PHE A 286 21.70 9.48 9.14
C PHE A 286 22.20 8.25 8.38
N ILE A 287 21.96 8.18 7.07
CA ILE A 287 22.42 7.06 6.23
C ILE A 287 23.94 7.00 6.19
N ASP A 288 24.62 8.14 6.00
CA ASP A 288 26.08 8.22 6.03
C ASP A 288 26.64 7.68 7.35
N LYS A 289 26.06 8.10 8.50
CA LYS A 289 26.47 7.65 9.83
C LYS A 289 26.19 6.16 10.05
N LYS A 290 24.99 5.68 9.70
CA LYS A 290 24.56 4.28 9.89
C LYS A 290 25.48 3.28 9.18
N TYR A 291 26.01 3.66 8.02
CA TYR A 291 26.84 2.80 7.17
C TYR A 291 28.32 3.20 7.10
N ASN A 292 28.77 4.11 7.97
CA ASN A 292 30.15 4.63 7.99
C ASN A 292 30.62 5.16 6.62
N LEU A 293 29.74 5.85 5.89
CA LEU A 293 30.09 6.50 4.63
C LEU A 293 30.71 7.89 4.89
N PRO A 294 31.56 8.40 4.00
CA PRO A 294 32.01 9.79 4.05
C PRO A 294 30.82 10.76 4.01
N ALA A 295 30.88 11.85 4.77
CA ALA A 295 29.81 12.84 4.83
C ALA A 295 29.40 13.37 3.44
N GLY A 296 28.11 13.34 3.15
CA GLY A 296 27.54 13.76 1.87
C GLY A 296 27.50 12.67 0.80
N SER A 297 28.01 11.46 1.08
CA SER A 297 28.03 10.34 0.12
C SER A 297 26.61 9.90 -0.26
N ALA A 298 25.71 9.77 0.71
CA ALA A 298 24.31 9.42 0.47
C ALA A 298 23.60 10.49 -0.38
N LYS A 299 23.83 11.78 -0.10
CA LYS A 299 23.27 12.89 -0.90
C LYS A 299 23.76 12.85 -2.35
N LYS A 300 25.06 12.56 -2.56
CA LYS A 300 25.63 12.38 -3.89
C LYS A 300 25.02 11.17 -4.60
N ALA A 301 24.93 10.02 -3.91
CA ALA A 301 24.31 8.82 -4.44
C ALA A 301 22.85 9.05 -4.86
N TYR A 302 22.08 9.80 -4.06
CA TYR A 302 20.70 10.15 -4.40
C TYR A 302 20.65 10.94 -5.71
N LYS A 303 21.50 11.96 -5.87
CA LYS A 303 21.60 12.73 -7.12
C LYS A 303 21.98 11.85 -8.31
N ASP A 304 22.98 10.98 -8.15
CA ASP A 304 23.46 10.07 -9.20
C ASP A 304 22.32 9.12 -9.66
N LEU A 305 21.49 8.66 -8.72
CA LEU A 305 20.37 7.75 -8.96
C LEU A 305 19.10 8.43 -9.48
N THR A 306 18.90 9.73 -9.25
CA THR A 306 17.77 10.50 -9.80
C THR A 306 18.10 11.19 -11.12
N ASN A 307 19.38 11.24 -11.52
CA ASN A 307 19.78 11.94 -12.75
C ASN A 307 19.26 11.22 -14.00
N GLU A 308 18.53 11.93 -14.85
CA GLU A 308 18.02 11.43 -16.14
C GLU A 308 19.14 11.08 -17.12
N GLU A 309 20.27 11.80 -17.08
CA GLU A 309 21.48 11.48 -17.85
C GLU A 309 22.31 10.36 -17.22
N GLY A 310 22.02 10.03 -15.95
CA GLY A 310 22.70 9.02 -15.16
C GLY A 310 21.95 7.69 -15.15
N LYS A 311 21.80 7.09 -13.96
CA LYS A 311 21.15 5.78 -13.82
C LYS A 311 19.62 5.87 -13.84
N ASN A 312 19.05 7.02 -13.47
CA ASN A 312 17.61 7.25 -13.37
C ASN A 312 16.84 6.07 -12.70
N VAL A 313 17.38 5.58 -11.59
CA VAL A 313 16.83 4.45 -10.83
C VAL A 313 15.71 4.91 -9.90
N ILE A 314 15.87 6.06 -9.26
CA ILE A 314 14.85 6.62 -8.38
C ILE A 314 13.95 7.50 -9.24
N VAL A 315 12.72 7.04 -9.47
CA VAL A 315 11.70 7.83 -10.17
C VAL A 315 11.26 9.00 -9.28
N ARG A 316 10.96 8.72 -8.00
CA ARG A 316 10.62 9.73 -6.99
C ARG A 316 10.67 9.17 -5.58
N SER A 317 10.81 10.07 -4.60
CA SER A 317 10.43 9.79 -3.20
C SER A 317 8.93 10.03 -3.04
N THR A 318 8.18 9.07 -2.53
CA THR A 318 6.71 9.11 -2.50
C THR A 318 6.16 8.62 -1.16
N LEU A 319 4.84 8.56 -1.06
CA LEU A 319 4.13 7.92 0.03
C LEU A 319 3.16 6.86 -0.48
N THR A 320 2.79 5.95 0.42
CA THR A 320 1.73 4.96 0.26
C THR A 320 0.80 5.04 1.47
N ILE A 321 -0.50 4.83 1.26
CA ILE A 321 -1.55 4.80 2.27
C ILE A 321 -1.87 3.33 2.54
N SER A 322 -1.53 2.80 3.71
CA SER A 322 -1.71 1.37 3.98
C SER A 322 -3.13 1.01 4.45
N ILE A 323 -3.92 1.99 4.89
CA ILE A 323 -5.26 1.78 5.44
C ILE A 323 -6.26 2.70 4.72
N PRO A 324 -6.52 2.53 3.41
CA PRO A 324 -7.57 3.29 2.73
C PRO A 324 -8.97 2.85 3.20
N GLU A 325 -9.96 3.75 3.16
CA GLU A 325 -11.38 3.40 3.38
C GLU A 325 -11.90 2.57 2.21
N LYS A 326 -11.73 1.25 2.28
CA LYS A 326 -12.20 0.33 1.24
C LYS A 326 -12.93 -0.85 1.86
N LYS A 327 -13.82 -1.45 1.07
CA LYS A 327 -14.45 -2.73 1.37
C LYS A 327 -13.52 -3.89 1.04
N TYR A 328 -12.90 -3.84 -0.12
CA TYR A 328 -11.93 -4.83 -0.61
C TYR A 328 -11.13 -4.23 -1.79
N ASP A 329 -10.19 -5.00 -2.34
CA ASP A 329 -9.51 -4.63 -3.59
C ASP A 329 -10.08 -5.39 -4.76
N GLY A 330 -10.40 -4.66 -5.82
CA GLY A 330 -10.87 -5.20 -7.09
C GLY A 330 -9.72 -5.38 -8.05
N ILE A 331 -9.77 -6.46 -8.82
CA ILE A 331 -8.94 -6.66 -9.99
C ILE A 331 -9.84 -6.81 -11.21
N ILE A 332 -9.47 -6.16 -12.31
CA ILE A 332 -10.07 -6.41 -13.62
C ILE A 332 -8.95 -6.81 -14.57
N ILE A 333 -9.14 -7.89 -15.31
CA ILE A 333 -8.26 -8.32 -16.40
C ILE A 333 -9.02 -8.15 -17.71
N ALA A 334 -8.58 -7.21 -18.54
CA ALA A 334 -9.14 -6.93 -19.86
C ALA A 334 -8.34 -7.68 -20.92
N ASN A 335 -8.74 -8.92 -21.22
CA ASN A 335 -8.10 -9.76 -22.24
C ASN A 335 -8.35 -9.18 -23.63
N LEU A 336 -7.29 -9.00 -24.41
CA LEU A 336 -7.35 -8.46 -25.76
C LEU A 336 -8.03 -9.45 -26.71
N THR A 337 -9.06 -8.99 -27.41
CA THR A 337 -9.76 -9.74 -28.47
C THR A 337 -9.60 -9.10 -29.84
N ASN A 338 -9.35 -7.79 -29.89
CA ASN A 338 -9.12 -7.05 -31.13
C ASN A 338 -8.22 -5.83 -30.89
N LYS A 339 -6.96 -5.93 -31.31
CA LYS A 339 -5.94 -4.88 -31.15
C LYS A 339 -6.26 -3.57 -31.87
N GLY A 340 -6.91 -3.63 -33.04
CA GLY A 340 -7.32 -2.44 -33.80
C GLY A 340 -8.34 -1.60 -33.05
N LYS A 341 -9.39 -2.23 -32.52
CA LYS A 341 -10.42 -1.56 -31.72
C LYS A 341 -9.86 -0.96 -30.41
N LEU A 342 -8.89 -1.63 -29.79
CA LEU A 342 -8.20 -1.07 -28.62
C LEU A 342 -7.40 0.18 -29.02
N ALA A 343 -6.69 0.14 -30.15
CA ALA A 343 -5.94 1.30 -30.64
C ALA A 343 -6.84 2.52 -30.92
N GLU A 344 -8.01 2.30 -31.52
CA GLU A 344 -9.01 3.35 -31.79
C GLU A 344 -9.56 4.01 -30.51
N THR A 345 -9.62 3.26 -29.41
CA THR A 345 -10.18 3.72 -28.13
C THR A 345 -9.11 4.13 -27.11
N LYS A 346 -7.83 4.08 -27.47
CA LYS A 346 -6.69 4.32 -26.56
C LYS A 346 -6.74 5.67 -25.84
N ASN A 347 -7.13 6.74 -26.52
CA ASN A 347 -7.19 8.07 -25.90
C ASN A 347 -8.40 8.23 -24.98
N LYS A 348 -9.53 7.57 -25.28
CA LYS A 348 -10.66 7.50 -24.33
C LYS A 348 -10.24 6.77 -23.06
N HIS A 349 -9.54 5.65 -23.20
CA HIS A 349 -8.99 4.88 -22.08
C HIS A 349 -8.05 5.71 -21.20
N ARG A 350 -7.04 6.36 -21.80
CA ARG A 350 -6.13 7.25 -21.07
C ARG A 350 -6.87 8.36 -20.33
N ASN A 351 -7.87 8.98 -20.98
CA ASN A 351 -8.66 10.04 -20.37
C ASN A 351 -9.46 9.55 -19.15
N TYR A 352 -9.97 8.32 -19.23
CA TYR A 352 -10.67 7.67 -18.12
C TYR A 352 -9.76 7.37 -16.91
N ILE A 353 -8.51 6.94 -17.17
CA ILE A 353 -7.49 6.71 -16.13
C ILE A 353 -7.14 8.01 -15.40
N ILE A 354 -6.87 9.09 -16.16
CA ILE A 354 -6.49 10.38 -15.55
C ILE A 354 -7.67 11.13 -14.92
N GLY A 355 -8.91 10.69 -15.21
CA GLY A 355 -10.13 11.20 -14.60
C GLY A 355 -10.08 11.01 -13.09
N GLU A 356 -9.74 12.08 -12.39
CA GLU A 356 -9.41 12.03 -10.97
C GLU A 356 -10.65 12.38 -10.13
N PRO A 357 -11.22 11.44 -9.37
CA PRO A 357 -12.25 11.78 -8.40
C PRO A 357 -11.63 12.59 -7.25
N ASN A 358 -12.40 13.48 -6.62
CA ASN A 358 -11.98 14.18 -5.41
C ASN A 358 -12.00 13.22 -4.19
N LYS A 359 -11.10 12.25 -4.20
CA LYS A 359 -10.94 11.19 -3.20
C LYS A 359 -9.49 11.14 -2.74
N ILE A 360 -9.28 10.56 -1.56
CA ILE A 360 -8.00 10.44 -0.86
C ILE A 360 -6.99 9.55 -1.61
N VAL A 361 -7.48 8.66 -2.47
CA VAL A 361 -6.67 7.77 -3.30
C VAL A 361 -7.12 7.87 -4.75
N ASN A 362 -6.22 7.59 -5.69
CA ASN A 362 -6.55 7.52 -7.11
C ASN A 362 -7.50 6.35 -7.39
N LYS A 363 -8.20 6.45 -8.52
CA LYS A 363 -9.14 5.42 -8.97
C LYS A 363 -8.45 4.05 -9.11
N PHE A 364 -7.25 4.04 -9.66
CA PHE A 364 -6.43 2.85 -9.82
C PHE A 364 -5.19 2.95 -8.93
N SER A 365 -4.85 1.84 -8.28
CA SER A 365 -3.59 1.68 -7.57
C SER A 365 -2.48 1.24 -8.50
N TYR A 366 -2.80 0.37 -9.46
CA TYR A 366 -1.84 -0.16 -10.40
C TYR A 366 -2.50 -0.55 -11.72
N ILE A 367 -1.85 -0.25 -12.85
CA ILE A 367 -2.23 -0.68 -14.19
C ILE A 367 -0.97 -1.16 -14.91
N CYS A 368 -1.04 -2.34 -15.52
CA CYS A 368 0.02 -2.83 -16.39
C CYS A 368 -0.53 -3.55 -17.61
N ASP A 369 0.24 -3.50 -18.70
CA ASP A 369 0.01 -4.34 -19.87
C ASP A 369 0.59 -5.73 -19.60
N MET A 370 -0.14 -6.78 -19.99
CA MET A 370 0.26 -8.19 -19.91
C MET A 370 0.50 -8.75 -21.32
N GLU A 371 1.51 -9.61 -21.48
CA GLU A 371 1.81 -10.26 -22.76
C GLU A 371 1.04 -11.58 -22.96
N THR A 372 0.77 -12.36 -21.91
CA THR A 372 0.10 -13.67 -22.03
C THR A 372 -0.78 -14.02 -20.81
N PRO A 373 -2.13 -14.06 -20.97
CA PRO A 373 -2.86 -13.59 -22.14
C PRO A 373 -2.61 -12.10 -22.39
N ASP A 374 -2.53 -11.70 -23.67
CA ASP A 374 -2.39 -10.30 -24.06
C ASP A 374 -3.58 -9.51 -23.51
N GLY A 375 -3.32 -8.46 -22.75
CA GLY A 375 -4.37 -7.73 -22.04
C GLY A 375 -3.87 -6.64 -21.12
N ILE A 376 -4.81 -6.07 -20.36
CA ILE A 376 -4.52 -5.00 -19.38
C ILE A 376 -5.02 -5.45 -18.01
N PHE A 377 -4.15 -5.37 -17.01
CA PHE A 377 -4.47 -5.63 -15.62
C PHE A 377 -4.73 -4.33 -14.88
N TYR A 378 -5.84 -4.27 -14.15
CA TYR A 378 -6.21 -3.14 -13.30
C TYR A 378 -6.35 -3.61 -11.86
N LEU A 379 -5.71 -2.91 -10.92
CA LEU A 379 -5.89 -3.09 -9.48
C LEU A 379 -6.38 -1.77 -8.87
N PHE A 380 -7.45 -1.83 -8.09
CA PHE A 380 -8.09 -0.65 -7.52
C PHE A 380 -8.79 -0.94 -6.18
N PRO A 381 -8.89 0.06 -5.30
CA PRO A 381 -9.68 -0.06 -4.09
C PRO A 381 -11.18 0.04 -4.41
N VAL A 382 -11.99 -0.89 -3.91
CA VAL A 382 -13.45 -0.82 -3.97
C VAL A 382 -13.96 -0.12 -2.72
N LEU A 383 -14.41 1.12 -2.88
CA LEU A 383 -14.75 1.99 -1.75
C LEU A 383 -16.19 1.77 -1.26
N GLU A 384 -17.10 1.45 -2.18
CA GLU A 384 -18.54 1.33 -1.95
C GLU A 384 -19.10 0.08 -2.66
N ASP A 385 -20.30 -0.37 -2.27
CA ASP A 385 -20.93 -1.50 -2.99
C ASP A 385 -21.30 -1.05 -4.41
N GLY A 386 -21.20 -1.95 -5.39
CA GLY A 386 -21.46 -1.63 -6.80
C GLY A 386 -20.33 -0.85 -7.49
N ASN A 387 -19.31 -0.37 -6.76
CA ASN A 387 -18.24 0.41 -7.36
C ASN A 387 -17.38 -0.42 -8.33
N ARG A 388 -17.22 -1.72 -8.08
CA ARG A 388 -16.55 -2.65 -9.01
C ARG A 388 -17.30 -2.76 -10.34
N GLU A 389 -18.59 -3.05 -10.28
CA GLU A 389 -19.47 -3.21 -11.46
C GLU A 389 -19.55 -1.90 -12.25
N LYS A 390 -19.58 -0.76 -11.54
CA LYS A 390 -19.50 0.56 -12.16
C LYS A 390 -18.18 0.76 -12.91
N ILE A 391 -17.04 0.46 -12.30
CA ILE A 391 -15.72 0.59 -12.97
C ILE A 391 -15.64 -0.35 -14.18
N GLU A 392 -16.09 -1.60 -14.06
CA GLU A 392 -16.12 -2.55 -15.19
C GLU A 392 -17.02 -2.04 -16.33
N SER A 393 -18.21 -1.53 -16.00
CA SER A 393 -19.12 -0.93 -16.98
C SER A 393 -18.51 0.29 -17.67
N GLU A 394 -17.92 1.22 -16.92
CA GLU A 394 -17.23 2.39 -17.47
C GLU A 394 -16.04 1.99 -18.36
N LEU A 395 -15.24 1.00 -17.95
CA LEU A 395 -14.15 0.45 -18.76
C LEU A 395 -14.69 -0.17 -20.06
N SER A 396 -15.79 -0.92 -20.00
CA SER A 396 -16.39 -1.55 -21.19
C SER A 396 -16.92 -0.55 -22.23
N GLN A 397 -17.36 0.63 -21.77
CA GLN A 397 -17.78 1.73 -22.64
C GLN A 397 -16.58 2.52 -23.18
N THR A 398 -15.47 2.50 -22.46
CA THR A 398 -14.29 3.30 -22.77
C THR A 398 -13.30 2.55 -23.68
N ILE A 399 -13.20 1.24 -23.54
CA ILE A 399 -12.19 0.40 -24.18
C ILE A 399 -12.87 -0.59 -25.13
N GLY A 400 -12.50 -0.52 -26.41
CA GLY A 400 -12.95 -1.46 -27.42
C GLY A 400 -12.01 -2.66 -27.56
N GLY A 401 -12.54 -3.78 -28.03
CA GLY A 401 -11.73 -4.94 -28.42
C GLY A 401 -11.14 -5.73 -27.25
N VAL A 402 -11.76 -5.70 -26.08
CA VAL A 402 -11.34 -6.45 -24.89
C VAL A 402 -12.50 -7.23 -24.29
N LYS A 403 -12.19 -8.32 -23.57
CA LYS A 403 -13.13 -9.08 -22.73
C LYS A 403 -12.68 -8.95 -21.28
N PHE A 404 -13.57 -8.49 -20.42
CA PHE A 404 -13.28 -8.28 -19.00
C PHE A 404 -13.51 -9.55 -18.18
N ASN A 405 -12.63 -9.77 -17.22
CA ASN A 405 -12.84 -10.71 -16.13
C ASN A 405 -12.52 -10.00 -14.82
N SER A 406 -13.41 -10.13 -13.84
CA SER A 406 -13.28 -9.46 -12.56
C SER A 406 -12.88 -10.44 -11.48
N LEU A 407 -11.99 -10.02 -10.59
CA LEU A 407 -11.59 -10.75 -9.40
C LEU A 407 -11.73 -9.86 -8.16
N MET A 408 -11.99 -10.50 -7.03
CA MET A 408 -12.00 -9.87 -5.72
C MET A 408 -10.78 -10.35 -4.94
N VAL A 409 -9.98 -9.44 -4.40
CA VAL A 409 -8.88 -9.81 -3.50
C VAL A 409 -9.46 -10.18 -2.14
N GLU A 410 -9.35 -11.46 -1.79
CA GLU A 410 -9.76 -11.96 -0.47
C GLU A 410 -8.70 -11.62 0.58
N LYS A 411 -7.41 -11.68 0.21
CA LYS A 411 -6.31 -11.48 1.14
C LYS A 411 -5.00 -11.11 0.46
N ILE A 412 -4.27 -10.16 1.04
CA ILE A 412 -2.86 -9.92 0.72
C ILE A 412 -2.01 -10.93 1.50
N ILE A 413 -1.34 -11.83 0.78
CA ILE A 413 -0.49 -12.89 1.35
C ILE A 413 0.89 -12.33 1.70
N SER A 414 1.49 -11.59 0.77
CA SER A 414 2.81 -10.95 0.88
C SER A 414 2.79 -9.59 0.19
N GLY A 415 3.62 -8.65 0.64
CA GLY A 415 3.71 -7.31 0.06
C GLY A 415 2.64 -6.32 0.52
N SER A 416 2.50 -5.25 -0.26
CA SER A 416 1.49 -4.20 -0.09
C SER A 416 1.08 -3.63 -1.43
N ILE A 417 -0.09 -3.00 -1.48
CA ILE A 417 -0.60 -2.28 -2.66
C ILE A 417 -0.35 -0.78 -2.45
N ASP A 418 0.10 -0.08 -3.50
CA ASP A 418 0.24 1.37 -3.48
C ASP A 418 -1.13 2.04 -3.58
N TYR A 419 -1.62 2.59 -2.47
CA TYR A 419 -2.69 3.58 -2.52
C TYR A 419 -2.07 4.94 -2.28
N ARG A 420 -2.31 5.88 -3.19
CA ARG A 420 -1.84 7.25 -3.02
C ARG A 420 -2.73 8.22 -3.78
N LYS A 421 -2.58 9.51 -3.47
CA LYS A 421 -3.17 10.61 -4.23
C LYS A 421 -2.16 11.16 -5.24
N PHE A 422 -1.93 10.49 -6.35
CA PHE A 422 -1.02 10.90 -7.40
C PHE A 422 -1.57 12.07 -8.25
N ASP A 423 -0.73 13.06 -8.57
CA ASP A 423 -1.08 14.11 -9.54
C ASP A 423 -1.02 13.57 -10.98
N ASN A 424 -2.20 13.33 -11.55
CA ASN A 424 -2.33 12.76 -12.90
C ASN A 424 -1.74 13.63 -14.01
N LEU A 425 -1.43 14.92 -13.78
CA LEU A 425 -0.71 15.73 -14.77
C LEU A 425 0.71 15.23 -15.06
N TYR A 426 1.27 14.45 -14.13
CA TYR A 426 2.59 13.80 -14.24
C TYR A 426 2.51 12.34 -14.71
N SER A 427 1.30 11.84 -14.97
CA SER A 427 1.13 10.47 -15.47
C SER A 427 1.54 10.36 -16.94
N ARG A 428 1.97 9.16 -17.35
CA ARG A 428 2.29 8.88 -18.76
C ARG A 428 1.06 9.04 -19.66
N GLN A 429 -0.12 8.73 -19.14
CA GLN A 429 -1.41 8.84 -19.83
C GLN A 429 -1.69 10.30 -20.19
N TYR A 430 -1.53 11.22 -19.24
CA TYR A 430 -1.70 12.65 -19.48
C TYR A 430 -0.68 13.18 -20.50
N ILE A 431 0.60 12.84 -20.33
CA ILE A 431 1.68 13.25 -21.24
C ILE A 431 1.36 12.78 -22.67
N ASN A 432 0.92 11.54 -22.84
CA ASN A 432 0.55 10.99 -24.13
C ASN A 432 -0.68 11.70 -24.73
N LEU A 433 -1.72 11.99 -23.95
CA LEU A 433 -2.89 12.72 -24.43
C LEU A 433 -2.55 14.14 -24.92
N VAL A 434 -1.64 14.82 -24.24
CA VAL A 434 -1.10 16.12 -24.68
C VAL A 434 -0.31 15.98 -25.97
N LYS A 435 0.60 15.00 -26.05
CA LYS A 435 1.41 14.72 -27.25
C LYS A 435 0.53 14.42 -28.47
N ASP A 436 -0.54 13.67 -28.25
CA ASP A 436 -1.52 13.30 -29.28
C ASP A 436 -2.55 14.41 -29.54
N LYS A 437 -2.37 15.62 -28.95
CA LYS A 437 -3.24 16.80 -29.07
C LYS A 437 -4.72 16.53 -28.73
N SER A 438 -4.98 15.51 -27.92
CA SER A 438 -6.34 15.11 -27.51
C SER A 438 -6.88 15.95 -26.36
N ILE A 439 -6.00 16.59 -25.58
CA ILE A 439 -6.34 17.54 -24.52
C ILE A 439 -5.39 18.75 -24.56
N LYS A 440 -5.81 19.86 -23.94
CA LYS A 440 -4.94 21.03 -23.76
C LYS A 440 -3.96 20.82 -22.60
N VAL A 441 -2.75 21.37 -22.75
CA VAL A 441 -1.76 21.45 -21.66
C VAL A 441 -2.35 22.25 -20.50
N ARG A 442 -2.16 21.74 -19.29
CA ARG A 442 -2.47 22.41 -18.03
C ARG A 442 -1.17 22.75 -17.32
N GLU A 443 -1.18 23.83 -16.57
CA GLU A 443 -0.04 24.22 -15.73
C GLU A 443 0.21 23.14 -14.66
N ARG A 444 1.48 22.79 -14.46
CA ARG A 444 1.91 21.78 -13.49
C ARG A 444 2.53 22.46 -12.28
N ILE A 445 2.15 22.03 -11.09
CA ILE A 445 2.81 22.42 -9.84
C ILE A 445 4.18 21.75 -9.81
N ILE A 446 5.27 22.50 -9.59
CA ILE A 446 6.62 21.94 -9.50
C ILE A 446 6.86 21.37 -8.09
N TYR A 447 7.14 20.07 -8.00
CA TYR A 447 7.34 19.32 -6.74
C TYR A 447 8.82 19.06 -6.40
N ASN A 448 9.72 19.99 -6.71
CA ASN A 448 11.17 19.82 -6.56
C ASN A 448 11.76 20.55 -5.35
#